data_AF-A0A563DLK4-F1
#
_entry.id   AF-A0A563DLK4-F1
#
_cell.length_a   1.000
_cell.length_b   1.000
_cell.length_c   1.000
_cell.angle_alpha   90.00
_cell.angle_beta   90.00
_cell.angle_gamma   90.00
#
_symmetry.space_group_name_H-M   'P 1'
#
loop_
_entity.id
_entity.type
_entity.pdbx_description
1 polymer ?
#
loop_
_entity_poly.entity_id
_entity_poly.type
_entity_poly.pdbx_seq_one_letter_code
_entity_poly.pdbx_strand_id
1 'polypeptide(L)' 'MTIADIKKNLTIGQVLEHYQIQVKNNSCCCPFHDDKTPSMQIFPDTHTVRCYSGNCSQSNKV' A
#
# COMPACT_ATOMS: atom_id res chain seq x y z
N MET A 1 1.02 -18.20 18.13
CA MET A 1 0.72 -17.08 17.20
C MET A 1 0.18 -17.65 15.92
N THR A 2 -0.99 -17.18 15.47
CA THR A 2 -1.57 -17.55 14.17
C THR A 2 -1.28 -16.47 13.12
N ILE A 3 -1.47 -16.78 11.84
CA ILE A 3 -1.36 -15.80 10.74
C ILE A 3 -2.33 -14.63 10.94
N ALA A 4 -3.52 -14.88 11.47
CA ALA A 4 -4.51 -13.84 11.75
C ALA A 4 -4.03 -12.86 12.82
N ASP A 5 -3.37 -13.37 13.88
CA ASP A 5 -2.80 -12.53 14.94
C ASP A 5 -1.66 -11.66 14.41
N ILE A 6 -0.83 -12.19 13.51
CA ILE A 6 0.26 -11.42 12.88
C ILE A 6 -0.33 -10.27 12.07
N LYS A 7 -1.32 -10.55 11.22
CA LYS A 7 -1.96 -9.53 10.37
C LYS A 7 -2.66 -8.43 11.17
N LYS A 8 -3.21 -8.75 12.35
CA LYS A 8 -3.82 -7.73 13.23
C LYS A 8 -2.81 -6.75 13.83
N ASN A 9 -1.57 -7.19 14.02
CA ASN A 9 -0.51 -6.38 14.64
C ASN A 9 0.38 -5.67 13.62
N LEU A 10 0.19 -5.94 12.33
CA LEU A 10 1.01 -5.38 11.25
C LEU A 10 0.24 -4.24 10.58
N THR A 11 0.72 -3.02 10.78
CA THR A 11 0.14 -1.85 10.12
C THR A 11 0.66 -1.74 8.69
N ILE A 12 -0.13 -1.13 7.79
CA ILE A 12 0.31 -0.89 6.42
C ILE A 12 1.51 0.05 6.35
N GLY A 13 1.62 1.00 7.29
CA GLY A 13 2.77 1.90 7.39
C GLY A 13 4.08 1.16 7.63
N GLN A 14 4.09 0.20 8.56
CA GLN A 14 5.27 -0.63 8.82
C GLN A 14 5.69 -1.45 7.59
N VAL A 15 4.73 -1.97 6.83
CA VAL A 15 5.01 -2.70 5.59
C VAL A 15 5.64 -1.78 4.55
N LEU A 16 5.06 -0.60 4.33
CA LEU A 16 5.58 0.37 3.36
C LEU A 16 6.98 0.87 3.73
N GLU A 17 7.21 1.13 5.02
CA GLU A 17 8.51 1.54 5.55
C GLU A 17 9.57 0.45 5.39
N HIS A 18 9.21 -0.82 5.64
CA HIS A 18 10.11 -1.95 5.43
C HIS A 18 10.62 -2.05 3.99
N TYR A 19 9.77 -1.71 3.01
CA TYR A 19 10.14 -1.65 1.60
C TYR A 19 10.66 -0.27 1.15
N GLN A 20 10.93 0.65 2.08
CA GLN A 20 11.46 1.99 1.82
C GLN A 20 10.56 2.83 0.89
N ILE A 21 9.25 2.53 0.88
CA ILE A 21 8.27 3.24 0.06
C ILE A 21 7.88 4.53 0.78
N GLN A 22 8.24 5.66 0.17
CA GLN A 22 7.91 6.97 0.71
C GLN A 22 6.43 7.29 0.51
N VAL A 23 5.75 7.58 1.61
CA VAL A 23 4.34 7.99 1.63
C VAL A 23 4.26 9.50 1.83
N LYS A 24 3.50 10.17 0.97
CA LYS A 24 3.21 11.60 1.07
C LYS A 24 1.70 11.83 0.93
N ASN A 25 1.09 12.51 1.89
CA ASN A 25 -0.36 12.78 1.90
C ASN A 25 -1.21 11.50 1.70
N ASN A 26 -0.88 10.43 2.44
CA ASN A 26 -1.52 9.12 2.32
C ASN A 26 -1.51 8.53 0.91
N SER A 27 -0.53 8.91 0.09
CA SER A 27 -0.35 8.38 -1.27
C SER A 27 1.12 8.08 -1.54
N CYS A 28 1.38 7.12 -2.42
CA CYS A 28 2.72 6.78 -2.90
C CYS A 28 2.67 6.31 -4.36
N CYS A 29 3.85 6.25 -4.99
CA CYS A 29 4.00 5.57 -6.27
C CYS A 29 3.81 4.06 -6.06
N CYS A 30 3.05 3.43 -6.95
CA CYS A 30 2.79 2.01 -6.84
C CYS A 30 4.05 1.19 -7.17
N PRO A 31 4.49 0.24 -6.33
CA PRO A 31 5.66 -0.58 -6.60
C PRO A 31 5.40 -1.68 -7.64
N PHE A 32 4.15 -1.88 -8.07
CA PHE A 32 3.74 -2.96 -8.98
C PHE A 32 3.66 -2.56 -10.45
N HIS A 33 3.95 -1.31 -10.77
CA HIS A 33 4.15 -0.84 -12.15
C HIS A 33 5.10 0.35 -12.14
N ASP A 34 5.65 0.70 -13.31
CA ASP A 34 6.44 1.92 -13.44
C ASP A 34 5.52 3.14 -13.31
N ASP A 35 5.62 3.82 -12.17
CA ASP A 35 4.69 4.86 -11.76
C ASP A 35 5.42 6.18 -11.58
N LYS A 36 5.04 7.18 -12.39
CA LYS A 36 5.67 8.51 -12.39
C LYS A 36 5.01 9.48 -11.43
N THR A 37 3.77 9.20 -11.03
CA THR A 37 2.95 10.07 -10.16
C THR A 37 2.25 9.20 -9.15
N PRO A 38 2.12 9.60 -7.86
CA PRO A 38 1.47 8.77 -6.86
C PRO A 38 0.08 8.28 -7.30
N SER A 39 -0.04 6.99 -7.59
CA SER A 39 -1.30 6.36 -8.02
C SER A 39 -1.88 5.41 -6.97
N MET A 40 -1.10 5.11 -5.92
CA MET A 40 -1.53 4.27 -4.81
C MET A 40 -1.92 5.14 -3.62
N GLN A 41 -3.16 4.99 -3.16
CA GLN A 41 -3.68 5.58 -1.94
C GLN A 41 -3.57 4.58 -0.79
N ILE A 42 -3.29 5.10 0.40
CA ILE A 42 -3.12 4.34 1.63
C ILE A 42 -4.25 4.71 2.57
N PHE A 43 -4.81 3.68 3.22
CA PHE A 43 -5.87 3.81 4.21
C PHE A 43 -5.32 3.33 5.56
N PRO A 44 -4.80 4.25 6.39
CA PRO A 44 -4.21 3.89 7.68
C PRO A 44 -5.20 3.19 8.61
N ASP A 45 -6.46 3.62 8.61
CA ASP A 45 -7.51 3.13 9.51
C ASP A 45 -7.85 1.65 9.27
N THR A 46 -7.82 1.21 8.01
CA THR A 46 -8.09 -0.18 7.62
C THR A 46 -6.82 -0.99 7.39
N HIS A 47 -5.65 -0.36 7.48
CA HIS A 47 -4.35 -0.95 7.12
C HIS A 47 -4.33 -1.54 5.70
N THR A 48 -4.92 -0.84 4.73
CA THR A 48 -5.00 -1.29 3.35
C THR A 48 -4.45 -0.25 2.38
N VAL A 49 -4.24 -0.66 1.12
CA VAL A 49 -3.87 0.22 0.02
C VAL A 49 -4.75 -0.03 -1.20
N ARG A 50 -4.85 0.96 -2.08
CA ARG A 50 -5.48 0.79 -3.39
C ARG A 50 -4.73 1.60 -4.43
N CYS A 51 -4.37 0.95 -5.53
CA CYS A 51 -3.85 1.62 -6.72
C CYS A 51 -4.99 1.92 -7.70
N TYR A 52 -5.05 3.15 -8.21
CA TYR A 52 -6.08 3.58 -9.18
C TYR A 52 -5.58 3.67 -10.63
N SER A 53 -4.30 3.37 -10.86
CA SER A 53 -3.74 3.34 -12.21
C SER A 53 -4.37 2.21 -13.04
N GLY A 54 -4.86 2.53 -14.24
CA GLY A 54 -5.33 1.53 -15.20
C GLY A 54 -4.22 0.65 -15.76
N ASN A 55 -2.96 1.09 -15.64
CA ASN A 55 -1.77 0.36 -16.10
C ASN A 55 -1.22 -0.61 -15.04
N CYS A 56 -1.88 -0.72 -13.88
CA CYS A 56 -1.46 -1.59 -12.79
C CYS A 56 -2.18 -2.94 -12.86
N SER A 57 -1.44 -4.04 -12.83
CA SER A 57 -1.99 -5.40 -12.70
C SER A 57 -2.77 -5.62 -11.39
N GLN A 58 -2.51 -4.76 -10.40
CA GLN A 58 -3.12 -4.76 -9.08
C GLN A 58 -4.09 -3.59 -8.86
N SER A 59 -4.55 -2.96 -9.95
CA SER A 59 -5.52 -1.86 -9.91
C SER A 59 -6.82 -2.24 -9.17
N ASN A 60 -7.32 -1.32 -8.35
CA ASN A 60 -8.57 -1.40 -7.59
C ASN A 60 -8.72 -2.57 -6.59
N LYS A 61 -7.65 -3.34 -6.38
CA LYS A 61 -7.61 -4.39 -5.35
C LYS A 61 -7.24 -3.78 -3.99
N VAL A 62 -7.70 -4.44 -2.92
CA VAL A 62 -7.50 -4.08 -1.51
C VAL A 62 -6.84 -5.27 -0.81
#